data_AF-A0A3M6V3Z2-F1
#
_entry.id   AF-A0A3M6V3Z2-F1
#
_cell.length_a   1.000
_cell.length_b   1.000
_cell.length_c   1.000
_cell.angle_alpha   90.00
_cell.angle_beta   90.00
_cell.angle_gamma   90.00
#
_symmetry.space_group_name_H-M   'P 1'
#
loop_
_entity.id
_entity.type
_entity.pdbx_description
1 polymer ?
#
loop_
_entity_poly.entity_id
_entity_poly.type
_entity_poly.pdbx_seq_one_letter_code
_entity_poly.pdbx_strand_id
1 'polypeptide(L)'
;LATWRSGGSSRQKRAAKGKRPARESVEAKDEIIVQRMSSEVTGKQQKYTWIGPREFVPFEFDDITFHNKVESCQKYFAAQIDKDTVCDILAGERGPSCKKMCQISDHKVFYVRFIKMFDAEVSNDQDEEEHKQQMHNTKKTRCDDNPRKKAVSEPSPEKVCASKFYPKSLSIQDMLKLGKVISKKSSTVISIYKFDFEHMQWSNVPMEAEFLVAESPFASGGFRRAFKATSITEGFKEVTWVVKKYLKSASEIIKATQETEESHTKKSVQMLLGP
;
A
#
# COMPACT_ATOMS: atom_id res chain seq x y z
N LEU A 1 44.76 -8.74 -19.89
CA LEU A 1 44.57 -7.78 -21.00
C LEU A 1 43.90 -8.50 -22.17
N ALA A 2 42.59 -8.33 -22.32
CA ALA A 2 41.86 -8.70 -23.53
C ALA A 2 40.62 -7.80 -23.62
N THR A 3 40.63 -6.89 -24.60
CA THR A 3 39.56 -5.96 -24.95
C THR A 3 39.10 -6.28 -26.35
N TRP A 4 37.80 -6.51 -26.60
CA TRP A 4 37.16 -6.24 -27.90
C TRP A 4 35.69 -5.82 -27.71
N ARG A 5 35.21 -5.05 -28.70
CA ARG A 5 34.14 -4.05 -28.67
C ARG A 5 32.72 -4.56 -28.97
N SER A 6 31.77 -3.81 -28.41
CA SER A 6 30.46 -3.34 -28.93
C SER A 6 29.92 -3.85 -30.28
N GLY A 7 28.67 -4.32 -30.25
CA GLY A 7 27.75 -4.40 -31.40
C GLY A 7 26.30 -4.38 -30.92
N GLY A 8 25.51 -3.41 -31.40
CA GLY A 8 24.19 -3.06 -30.87
C GLY A 8 22.97 -3.75 -31.51
N SER A 9 21.80 -3.27 -31.07
CA SER A 9 20.42 -3.55 -31.55
C SER A 9 19.85 -4.91 -31.10
N SER A 10 18.75 -4.98 -30.35
CA SER A 10 17.45 -4.42 -30.75
C SER A 10 16.54 -4.14 -29.55
N ARG A 11 15.94 -2.94 -29.56
CA ARG A 11 14.80 -2.54 -28.73
C ARG A 11 13.54 -3.24 -29.25
N GLN A 12 12.98 -4.14 -28.46
CA GLN A 12 11.63 -4.64 -28.72
C GLN A 12 10.60 -3.79 -27.97
N LYS A 13 9.96 -2.86 -28.69
CA LYS A 13 8.71 -2.23 -28.29
C LYS A 13 7.65 -3.33 -28.12
N ARG A 14 6.95 -3.38 -26.99
CA ARG A 14 5.63 -4.00 -26.92
C ARG A 14 4.62 -3.01 -26.37
N ALA A 15 3.60 -2.81 -27.20
CA ALA A 15 2.53 -1.86 -27.07
C ALA A 15 1.55 -2.24 -25.95
N ALA A 16 0.91 -1.20 -25.42
CA ALA A 16 -0.23 -1.26 -24.54
C ALA A 16 -1.44 -1.91 -25.23
N LYS A 17 -2.10 -2.86 -24.55
CA LYS A 17 -3.57 -3.01 -24.53
C LYS A 17 -3.95 -4.10 -23.52
N GLY A 18 -4.60 -3.66 -22.45
CA GLY A 18 -5.25 -4.53 -21.48
C GLY A 18 -6.14 -3.67 -20.61
N LYS A 19 -7.33 -3.34 -21.13
CA LYS A 19 -8.43 -2.71 -20.38
C LYS A 19 -8.62 -3.47 -19.07
N ARG A 20 -8.36 -2.82 -17.94
CA ARG A 20 -8.84 -3.32 -16.65
C ARG A 20 -10.36 -3.17 -16.63
N PRO A 21 -11.13 -4.22 -16.31
CA PRO A 21 -12.54 -4.04 -16.06
C PRO A 21 -12.70 -3.10 -14.87
N ALA A 22 -13.52 -2.08 -15.06
CA ALA A 22 -14.01 -1.25 -13.99
C ALA A 22 -14.98 -2.07 -13.12
N ARG A 23 -15.06 -1.63 -11.86
CA ARG A 23 -16.18 -1.80 -10.91
C ARG A 23 -15.98 -2.94 -9.90
N GLU A 24 -15.75 -2.53 -8.64
CA GLU A 24 -16.81 -2.68 -7.64
C GLU A 24 -16.65 -1.62 -6.55
N SER A 25 -17.80 -1.17 -6.06
CA SER A 25 -18.07 0.02 -5.24
C SER A 25 -17.25 0.07 -3.96
N VAL A 26 -16.64 1.24 -3.72
CA VAL A 26 -16.11 1.62 -2.41
C VAL A 26 -17.32 1.79 -1.50
N GLU A 27 -17.61 0.79 -0.68
CA GLU A 27 -18.40 1.01 0.55
C GLU A 27 -17.75 2.20 1.28
N ALA A 28 -18.56 3.18 1.69
CA ALA A 28 -18.11 4.28 2.50
C ALA A 28 -17.44 3.66 3.73
N LYS A 29 -16.11 3.68 3.74
CA LYS A 29 -15.35 3.18 4.87
C LYS A 29 -15.45 4.29 5.90
N ASP A 30 -15.98 3.96 7.06
CA ASP A 30 -15.94 4.80 8.26
C ASP A 30 -14.49 5.19 8.66
N GLU A 31 -13.47 4.74 7.90
CA GLU A 31 -12.06 4.97 8.14
C GLU A 31 -11.28 5.19 6.82
N ILE A 32 -10.39 6.19 6.81
CA ILE A 32 -9.37 6.42 5.78
C ILE A 32 -7.99 6.00 6.27
N ILE A 33 -7.13 5.50 5.37
CA ILE A 33 -5.76 5.13 5.72
C ILE A 33 -4.83 6.32 5.49
N VAL A 34 -4.13 6.73 6.53
CA VAL A 34 -3.20 7.87 6.51
C VAL A 34 -1.78 7.41 6.82
N GLN A 35 -0.83 7.86 6.02
CA GLN A 35 0.59 7.79 6.31
C GLN A 35 1.08 9.19 6.66
N ARG A 36 1.52 9.39 7.91
CA ARG A 36 2.10 10.65 8.35
C ARG A 36 3.52 10.80 7.82
N MET A 37 3.83 11.99 7.33
CA MET A 37 5.09 12.38 6.71
C MET A 37 5.71 13.56 7.48
N SER A 38 7.04 13.71 7.42
CA SER A 38 7.74 14.88 7.95
C SER A 38 7.34 16.16 7.23
N SER A 39 7.37 17.29 7.95
CA SER A 39 7.16 18.62 7.39
C SER A 39 8.22 18.96 6.34
N GLU A 40 9.47 18.60 6.64
CA GLU A 40 10.64 18.83 5.80
C GLU A 40 11.06 17.60 5.00
N VAL A 41 11.68 17.85 3.85
CA VAL A 41 12.33 16.83 3.03
C VAL A 41 13.78 16.65 3.49
N THR A 42 14.26 15.40 3.51
CA THR A 42 15.65 15.11 3.93
C THR A 42 16.45 14.43 2.83
N GLY A 43 17.78 14.63 2.89
CA GLY A 43 18.76 13.95 2.05
C GLY A 43 18.85 14.46 0.60
N LYS A 44 19.78 13.84 -0.16
CA LYS A 44 20.09 14.22 -1.56
C LYS A 44 18.94 14.02 -2.54
N GLN A 45 17.95 13.19 -2.18
CA GLN A 45 16.78 12.90 -3.01
C GLN A 45 15.54 13.73 -2.63
N GLN A 46 15.65 14.63 -1.63
CA GLN A 46 14.56 15.52 -1.19
C GLN A 46 13.24 14.76 -0.98
N LYS A 47 13.29 13.74 -0.11
CA LYS A 47 12.14 12.87 0.18
C LYS A 47 11.62 13.13 1.59
N TYR A 48 10.30 13.16 1.75
CA TYR A 48 9.67 13.19 3.07
C TYR A 48 9.87 11.86 3.80
N THR A 49 10.16 11.94 5.09
CA THR A 49 10.34 10.76 5.95
C THR A 49 9.01 10.35 6.56
N TRP A 50 8.81 9.06 6.80
CA TRP A 50 7.60 8.57 7.45
C TRP A 50 7.69 8.84 8.95
N ILE A 51 6.62 9.39 9.52
CA ILE A 51 6.49 9.55 10.96
C ILE A 51 5.53 8.48 11.46
N GLY A 52 6.09 7.38 11.97
CA GLY A 52 5.30 6.29 12.54
C GLY A 52 4.64 5.37 11.50
N PRO A 53 3.84 4.40 11.98
CA PRO A 53 3.11 3.45 11.13
C PRO A 53 1.96 4.13 10.36
N ARG A 54 1.28 3.36 9.51
CA ARG A 54 0.01 3.80 8.90
C ARG A 54 -1.11 3.73 9.94
N GLU A 55 -1.94 4.76 9.94
CA GLU A 55 -3.03 4.91 10.90
C GLU A 55 -4.38 4.89 10.16
N PHE A 56 -5.38 4.28 10.78
CA PHE A 56 -6.76 4.31 10.33
C PHE A 56 -7.44 5.49 11.02
N VAL A 57 -7.76 6.51 10.24
CA VAL A 57 -8.38 7.74 10.72
C VAL A 57 -9.89 7.64 10.49
N PRO A 58 -10.72 7.75 11.55
CA PRO A 58 -12.17 7.79 11.40
C PRO A 58 -12.60 8.88 10.42
N PHE A 59 -13.52 8.54 9.52
CA PHE A 59 -14.02 9.41 8.47
C PHE A 59 -15.54 9.49 8.60
N GLU A 60 -16.01 10.56 9.23
CA GLU A 60 -17.44 10.78 9.57
C GLU A 60 -18.26 11.35 8.40
N PHE A 61 -17.65 11.53 7.22
CA PHE A 61 -18.27 12.19 6.08
C PHE A 61 -18.74 11.18 5.02
N ASP A 62 -19.94 11.39 4.48
CA ASP A 62 -20.49 10.56 3.40
C ASP A 62 -19.68 10.67 2.11
N ASP A 63 -19.14 11.87 1.84
CA ASP A 63 -18.39 12.16 0.63
C ASP A 63 -16.88 12.29 0.90
N ILE A 64 -16.11 11.51 0.13
CA ILE A 64 -14.66 11.61 0.09
C ILE A 64 -14.29 12.87 -0.71
N THR A 65 -14.21 14.02 -0.05
CA THR A 65 -13.73 15.30 -0.63
C THR A 65 -12.35 15.68 -0.08
N PHE A 66 -11.69 16.67 -0.69
CA PHE A 66 -10.38 17.13 -0.24
C PHE A 66 -10.47 17.77 1.15
N HIS A 67 -11.45 18.67 1.38
CA HIS A 67 -11.64 19.32 2.67
C HIS A 67 -12.01 18.34 3.78
N ASN A 68 -12.94 17.40 3.52
CA ASN A 68 -13.36 16.43 4.53
C ASN A 68 -12.18 15.57 5.01
N LYS A 69 -11.22 15.26 4.14
CA LYS A 69 -9.99 14.53 4.51
C LYS A 69 -9.07 15.36 5.39
N VAL A 70 -8.82 16.61 5.00
CA VAL A 70 -8.00 17.55 5.79
C VAL A 70 -8.61 17.70 7.18
N GLU A 71 -9.92 17.93 7.26
CA GLU A 71 -10.65 18.09 8.51
C GLU A 71 -10.59 16.83 9.39
N SER A 72 -10.85 15.65 8.81
CA SER A 72 -10.77 14.38 9.54
C SER A 72 -9.37 14.12 10.10
N CYS A 73 -8.33 14.35 9.30
CA CYS A 73 -6.94 14.19 9.74
C CYS A 73 -6.59 15.21 10.83
N GLN A 74 -6.99 16.47 10.67
CA GLN A 74 -6.71 17.52 11.64
C GLN A 74 -7.39 17.24 12.98
N LYS A 75 -8.64 16.77 12.96
CA LYS A 75 -9.39 16.36 14.17
C LYS A 75 -8.71 15.20 14.88
N TYR A 76 -8.31 14.16 14.15
CA TYR A 76 -7.70 12.95 14.72
C TYR A 76 -6.32 13.22 15.34
N PHE A 77 -5.49 14.02 14.68
CA PHE A 77 -4.13 14.29 15.14
C PHE A 77 -4.02 15.52 16.05
N ALA A 78 -5.12 16.23 16.36
CA ALA A 78 -5.12 17.46 17.15
C ALA A 78 -4.38 17.36 18.50
N ALA A 79 -4.39 16.19 19.14
CA ALA A 79 -3.68 15.96 20.41
C ALA A 79 -2.16 15.77 20.25
N GLN A 80 -1.70 15.51 19.03
CA GLN A 80 -0.30 15.19 18.70
C GLN A 80 0.42 16.31 17.93
N ILE A 81 -0.31 17.35 17.50
CA ILE A 81 0.20 18.43 16.67
C ILE A 81 -0.01 19.78 17.36
N ASP A 82 0.86 20.75 17.08
CA ASP A 82 0.70 22.10 17.63
C ASP A 82 -0.55 22.77 17.07
N LYS A 83 -1.19 23.64 17.87
CA LYS A 83 -2.42 24.37 17.50
C LYS A 83 -2.28 25.23 16.23
N ASP A 84 -1.05 25.63 15.90
CA ASP A 84 -0.73 26.49 14.76
C ASP A 84 -0.27 25.70 13.52
N THR A 85 -0.61 24.42 13.43
CA THR A 85 -0.28 23.58 12.28
C THR A 85 -1.50 23.31 11.39
N VAL A 86 -1.25 23.21 10.09
CA VAL A 86 -2.23 22.89 9.06
C VAL A 86 -1.90 21.53 8.48
N CYS A 87 -2.93 20.70 8.29
CA CYS A 87 -2.82 19.43 7.59
C CYS A 87 -2.66 19.67 6.08
N ASP A 88 -1.52 19.25 5.52
CA ASP A 88 -1.22 19.29 4.09
C ASP A 88 -1.17 17.88 3.50
N ILE A 89 -1.87 17.66 2.40
CA ILE A 89 -1.97 16.34 1.73
C ILE A 89 -1.00 16.32 0.56
N LEU A 90 -0.19 15.27 0.44
CA LEU A 90 0.80 15.10 -0.61
C LEU A 90 0.31 14.14 -1.71
N ALA A 91 0.77 14.38 -2.94
CA ALA A 91 0.48 13.49 -4.08
C ALA A 91 1.17 12.11 -3.98
N GLY A 92 2.08 11.95 -3.01
CA GLY A 92 2.85 10.73 -2.76
C GLY A 92 4.06 11.01 -1.85
N GLU A 93 4.89 9.99 -1.60
CA GLU A 93 6.09 10.13 -0.74
C GLU A 93 7.13 11.15 -1.23
N ARG A 94 7.10 11.46 -2.53
CA ARG A 94 7.93 12.47 -3.21
C ARG A 94 7.06 13.51 -3.92
N GLY A 95 5.76 13.48 -3.68
CA GLY A 95 4.80 14.31 -4.40
C GLY A 95 4.77 15.72 -3.83
N PRO A 96 4.42 16.73 -4.64
CA PRO A 96 4.10 18.05 -4.13
C PRO A 96 2.82 18.00 -3.27
N SER A 97 2.57 19.11 -2.57
CA SER A 97 1.29 19.38 -1.90
C SER A 97 0.14 19.39 -2.90
N CYS A 98 -0.94 18.70 -2.55
CA CYS A 98 -2.19 18.69 -3.28
C CYS A 98 -3.08 19.82 -2.77
N LYS A 99 -3.69 20.57 -3.69
CA LYS A 99 -4.73 21.56 -3.42
C LYS A 99 -6.12 21.04 -3.80
N LYS A 100 -6.20 20.00 -4.64
CA LYS A 100 -7.44 19.44 -5.18
C LYS A 100 -7.41 17.92 -5.22
N MET A 101 -8.59 17.29 -5.18
CA MET A 101 -8.72 15.82 -5.19
C MET A 101 -8.09 15.16 -6.43
N CYS A 102 -8.20 15.80 -7.60
CA CYS A 102 -7.68 15.25 -8.86
C CYS A 102 -6.16 15.07 -8.90
N GLN A 103 -5.43 15.70 -7.97
CA GLN A 103 -3.96 15.57 -7.87
C GLN A 103 -3.54 14.32 -7.08
N ILE A 104 -4.47 13.72 -6.35
CA ILE A 104 -4.22 12.52 -5.55
C ILE A 104 -4.42 11.30 -6.45
N SER A 105 -3.33 10.64 -6.81
CA SER A 105 -3.35 9.48 -7.71
C SER A 105 -3.72 8.16 -7.01
N ASP A 106 -3.46 8.07 -5.71
CA ASP A 106 -3.79 6.90 -4.88
C ASP A 106 -4.84 7.29 -3.83
N HIS A 107 -6.05 6.77 -3.98
CA HIS A 107 -7.14 6.98 -3.02
C HIS A 107 -7.17 5.94 -1.91
N LYS A 108 -6.22 5.00 -1.88
CA LYS A 108 -6.13 3.95 -0.85
C LYS A 108 -5.37 4.41 0.39
N VAL A 109 -4.32 5.22 0.22
CA VAL A 109 -3.50 5.75 1.31
C VAL A 109 -3.23 7.23 1.06
N PHE A 110 -3.55 8.07 2.04
CA PHE A 110 -3.27 9.50 1.98
C PHE A 110 -1.96 9.80 2.69
N TYR A 111 -1.06 10.52 2.02
CA TYR A 111 0.17 11.00 2.61
C TYR A 111 -0.09 12.39 3.17
N VAL A 112 0.13 12.58 4.47
CA VAL A 112 -0.21 13.82 5.16
C VAL A 112 1.00 14.32 5.92
N ARG A 113 1.27 15.62 5.86
CA ARG A 113 2.23 16.31 6.75
C ARG A 113 1.52 17.44 7.48
N PHE A 114 2.10 17.86 8.60
CA PHE A 114 1.62 19.02 9.35
C PHE A 114 2.67 20.12 9.24
N ILE A 115 2.26 21.27 8.71
CA ILE A 115 3.12 22.45 8.49
C ILE A 115 2.64 23.59 9.36
N LYS A 116 3.56 24.40 9.90
CA LYS A 116 3.18 25.58 10.68
C LYS A 116 2.58 26.64 9.74
N MET A 117 1.59 27.40 10.21
CA MET A 117 0.93 28.44 9.39
C MET A 117 1.92 29.44 8.76
N PHE A 118 3.04 29.74 9.43
CA PHE A 118 4.07 30.65 8.91
C PHE A 118 4.87 30.08 7.73
N ASP A 119 4.92 28.74 7.59
CA ASP A 119 5.62 28.05 6.49
C ASP A 119 4.68 27.75 5.31
N ALA A 120 3.36 27.90 5.49
CA ALA A 120 2.37 27.63 4.46
C ALA A 120 2.41 28.65 3.31
N GLU A 121 2.94 29.85 3.55
CA GLU A 121 3.03 30.93 2.55
C GLU A 121 4.32 30.94 1.74
N VAL A 122 5.30 30.06 2.04
CA VAL A 122 6.58 29.96 1.31
C VAL A 122 6.60 28.76 0.37
N SER A 123 5.52 28.58 -0.39
CA SER A 123 5.52 27.73 -1.57
C SER A 123 4.83 28.43 -2.74
N ASN A 124 5.42 29.57 -3.13
CA ASN A 124 5.07 30.31 -4.35
C ASN A 124 5.44 29.46 -5.59
N ASP A 125 4.39 28.99 -6.23
CA ASP A 125 4.05 29.24 -7.64
C ASP A 125 5.22 29.55 -8.59
N GLN A 126 5.50 28.60 -9.48
CA GLN A 126 5.96 28.89 -10.83
C GLN A 126 5.04 28.20 -11.83
N ASP A 127 4.66 29.00 -12.83
CA ASP A 127 3.95 28.67 -14.08
C ASP A 127 2.41 28.79 -14.05
N GLU A 128 1.93 30.01 -13.81
CA GLU A 128 0.78 30.54 -14.56
C GLU A 128 1.33 31.20 -15.83
N GLU A 129 1.14 30.57 -16.99
CA GLU A 129 1.10 31.31 -18.27
C GLU A 129 -0.29 31.19 -18.88
N GLU A 130 -0.87 32.36 -19.08
CA GLU A 130 -2.13 32.62 -19.75
C GLU A 130 -2.10 32.14 -21.20
N HIS A 131 -3.14 31.40 -21.60
CA HIS A 131 -3.64 31.55 -22.97
C HIS A 131 -5.17 31.55 -23.02
N LYS A 132 -5.72 32.75 -22.89
CA LYS A 132 -7.01 33.10 -23.52
C LYS A 132 -6.86 32.95 -25.02
N GLN A 133 -7.56 32.00 -25.64
CA GLN A 133 -8.04 32.19 -27.01
C GLN A 133 -9.49 31.75 -27.15
N GLN A 134 -10.29 32.79 -27.36
CA GLN A 134 -11.66 32.87 -27.78
C GLN A 134 -11.72 32.55 -29.28
N MET A 135 -12.54 31.58 -29.73
CA MET A 135 -13.10 31.60 -31.10
C MET A 135 -14.46 30.89 -31.17
N HIS A 136 -15.50 31.70 -31.34
CA HIS A 136 -16.71 31.34 -32.06
C HIS A 136 -16.36 31.12 -33.55
N ASN A 137 -16.87 30.06 -34.19
CA ASN A 137 -17.81 30.17 -35.32
C ASN A 137 -18.13 28.83 -36.05
N THR A 138 -19.43 28.52 -36.06
CA THR A 138 -20.30 28.10 -37.18
C THR A 138 -19.85 27.08 -38.25
N LYS A 139 -20.60 25.95 -38.33
CA LYS A 139 -21.55 25.54 -39.42
C LYS A 139 -21.86 24.03 -39.29
N LYS A 140 -23.06 23.62 -38.88
CA LYS A 140 -24.24 23.23 -39.69
C LYS A 140 -23.93 22.27 -40.87
N THR A 141 -24.43 21.03 -40.74
CA THR A 141 -25.17 20.36 -41.82
C THR A 141 -26.34 19.55 -41.21
N ARG A 142 -27.55 19.86 -41.69
CA ARG A 142 -28.82 19.16 -41.48
C ARG A 142 -28.83 17.83 -42.24
N CYS A 143 -29.60 16.86 -41.75
CA CYS A 143 -30.61 16.15 -42.55
C CYS A 143 -31.85 15.91 -41.67
N ASP A 144 -32.94 16.62 -41.96
CA ASP A 144 -34.31 16.21 -41.63
C ASP A 144 -34.65 14.97 -42.49
N ASP A 145 -35.35 13.98 -41.94
CA ASP A 145 -36.74 13.72 -42.34
C ASP A 145 -37.40 12.64 -41.47
N ASN A 146 -38.65 12.90 -41.10
CA ASN A 146 -39.54 12.04 -40.33
C ASN A 146 -40.58 11.47 -41.31
N PRO A 147 -41.10 10.26 -41.11
CA PRO A 147 -42.54 10.27 -40.80
C PRO A 147 -42.99 9.20 -39.80
N ARG A 148 -43.67 9.69 -38.75
CA ARG A 148 -44.90 9.20 -38.11
C ARG A 148 -45.16 7.68 -38.17
N LYS A 149 -45.22 6.99 -37.01
CA LYS A 149 -46.34 6.08 -36.63
C LYS A 149 -46.50 5.92 -35.10
N LYS A 150 -47.66 6.39 -34.62
CA LYS A 150 -48.59 5.85 -33.60
C LYS A 150 -48.06 5.34 -32.24
N ALA A 151 -48.58 5.99 -31.19
CA ALA A 151 -48.63 5.49 -29.82
C ALA A 151 -49.56 4.27 -29.71
N VAL A 152 -49.12 3.20 -29.04
CA VAL A 152 -49.95 2.15 -28.43
C VAL A 152 -49.21 1.61 -27.18
N SER A 153 -49.95 1.63 -26.07
CA SER A 153 -49.78 1.05 -24.72
C SER A 153 -48.61 0.11 -24.38
N GLU A 154 -48.00 0.37 -23.23
CA GLU A 154 -47.21 -0.58 -22.43
C GLU A 154 -48.03 -1.81 -22.00
N PRO A 155 -47.46 -3.03 -22.00
CA PRO A 155 -47.95 -4.12 -21.17
C PRO A 155 -47.26 -4.11 -19.79
N SER A 156 -48.10 -4.28 -18.76
CA SER A 156 -47.76 -4.45 -17.35
C SER A 156 -46.74 -5.59 -17.12
N PRO A 157 -45.85 -5.51 -16.10
CA PRO A 157 -44.85 -6.56 -15.88
C PRO A 157 -45.49 -7.85 -15.36
N GLU A 158 -45.45 -8.90 -16.17
CA GLU A 158 -45.73 -10.26 -15.70
C GLU A 158 -44.70 -10.68 -14.65
N LYS A 159 -45.20 -11.20 -13.53
CA LYS A 159 -44.40 -11.76 -12.43
C LYS A 159 -43.62 -12.98 -12.93
N VAL A 160 -42.34 -12.79 -13.25
CA VAL A 160 -41.43 -13.93 -13.46
C VAL A 160 -41.11 -14.54 -12.11
N CYS A 161 -41.72 -15.71 -11.87
CA CYS A 161 -41.45 -16.57 -10.74
C CYS A 161 -39.96 -16.94 -10.74
N ALA A 162 -39.20 -16.50 -9.73
CA ALA A 162 -37.79 -16.84 -9.58
C ALA A 162 -37.64 -18.33 -9.18
N SER A 163 -37.69 -19.21 -10.18
CA SER A 163 -37.27 -20.59 -10.04
C SER A 163 -35.78 -20.60 -9.67
N LYS A 164 -35.46 -21.08 -8.46
CA LYS A 164 -34.08 -21.37 -8.06
C LYS A 164 -33.58 -22.55 -8.90
N PHE A 165 -33.03 -22.24 -10.08
CA PHE A 165 -32.40 -23.23 -10.94
C PHE A 165 -31.07 -23.67 -10.32
N TYR A 166 -31.04 -24.90 -9.82
CA TYR A 166 -29.81 -25.58 -9.42
C TYR A 166 -29.43 -26.54 -10.55
N PRO A 167 -28.27 -26.37 -11.22
CA PRO A 167 -27.84 -27.29 -12.24
C PRO A 167 -27.66 -28.69 -11.63
N LYS A 168 -28.22 -29.72 -12.28
CA LYS A 168 -28.17 -31.12 -11.82
C LYS A 168 -26.76 -31.68 -11.68
N SER A 169 -25.79 -31.08 -12.35
CA SER A 169 -24.37 -31.39 -12.21
C SER A 169 -23.52 -30.17 -12.59
N LEU A 170 -22.43 -29.96 -11.87
CA LEU A 170 -21.40 -29.00 -12.24
C LEU A 170 -20.39 -29.70 -13.14
N SER A 171 -19.88 -28.99 -14.15
CA SER A 171 -18.76 -29.51 -14.94
C SER A 171 -17.51 -29.62 -14.07
N ILE A 172 -16.58 -30.52 -14.40
CA ILE A 172 -15.28 -30.61 -13.69
C ILE A 172 -14.57 -29.26 -13.71
N GLN A 173 -14.68 -28.52 -14.81
CA GLN A 173 -14.11 -27.18 -14.94
C GLN A 173 -14.74 -26.19 -13.96
N ASP A 174 -16.06 -26.25 -13.75
CA ASP A 174 -16.76 -25.37 -12.81
C ASP A 174 -16.46 -25.79 -11.36
N MET A 175 -16.39 -27.09 -11.08
CA MET A 175 -15.96 -27.61 -9.78
C MET A 175 -14.53 -27.14 -9.41
N LEU A 176 -13.59 -27.17 -10.37
CA LEU A 176 -12.22 -26.67 -10.17
C LEU A 176 -12.15 -25.14 -9.99
N LYS A 177 -13.12 -24.39 -10.51
CA LYS A 177 -13.22 -22.94 -10.28
C LYS A 177 -13.84 -22.60 -8.92
N LEU A 178 -14.69 -23.47 -8.39
CA LEU A 178 -15.44 -23.24 -7.16
C LEU A 178 -14.60 -23.45 -5.88
N GLY A 179 -13.50 -24.20 -5.96
CA GLY A 179 -12.63 -24.45 -4.81
C GLY A 179 -11.18 -24.04 -5.07
N LYS A 180 -10.58 -23.29 -4.14
CA LYS A 180 -9.11 -23.21 -4.03
C LYS A 180 -8.65 -24.37 -3.16
N VAL A 181 -7.79 -25.23 -3.71
CA VAL A 181 -7.09 -26.24 -2.90
C VAL A 181 -6.30 -25.52 -1.82
N ILE A 182 -6.63 -25.77 -0.55
CA ILE A 182 -5.86 -25.26 0.59
C ILE A 182 -4.55 -26.03 0.60
N SER A 183 -3.49 -25.46 0.03
CA SER A 183 -2.15 -26.01 0.23
C SER A 183 -1.86 -25.98 1.72
N LYS A 184 -1.43 -27.10 2.29
CA LYS A 184 -0.95 -27.16 3.67
C LYS A 184 0.24 -26.22 3.77
N LYS A 185 0.04 -25.07 4.40
CA LYS A 185 1.13 -24.15 4.74
C LYS A 185 2.01 -24.89 5.74
N SER A 186 3.28 -25.12 5.42
CA SER A 186 4.22 -25.73 6.35
C SER A 186 4.42 -24.78 7.54
N SER A 187 4.26 -25.29 8.77
CA SER A 187 4.68 -24.56 9.97
C SER A 187 6.19 -24.78 10.18
N THR A 188 6.84 -23.74 10.69
CA THR A 188 8.24 -23.78 11.12
C THR A 188 8.25 -23.48 12.61
N VAL A 189 8.81 -24.38 13.42
CA VAL A 189 9.08 -24.13 14.84
C VAL A 189 10.31 -23.23 14.94
N ILE A 190 10.19 -22.14 15.69
CA ILE A 190 11.28 -21.19 15.93
C ILE A 190 11.49 -21.05 17.44
N SER A 191 12.72 -21.22 17.89
CA SER A 191 13.16 -20.99 19.27
C SER A 191 13.40 -19.49 19.49
N ILE A 192 12.59 -18.86 20.34
CA ILE A 192 12.64 -17.43 20.64
C ILE A 192 13.33 -17.21 21.99
N TYR A 193 14.39 -16.42 21.99
CA TYR A 193 15.08 -15.99 23.20
C TYR A 193 14.60 -14.59 23.61
N LYS A 194 14.37 -14.38 24.90
CA LYS A 194 14.04 -13.07 25.45
C LYS A 194 15.33 -12.40 25.94
N PHE A 195 15.47 -11.09 25.70
CA PHE A 195 16.52 -10.29 26.33
C PHE A 195 15.93 -9.61 27.56
N ASP A 196 16.60 -9.78 28.70
CA ASP A 196 16.28 -9.11 29.95
C ASP A 196 17.11 -7.83 30.05
N PHE A 197 16.43 -6.69 30.08
CA PHE A 197 17.05 -5.37 30.15
C PHE A 197 17.55 -5.02 31.55
N GLU A 198 17.00 -5.61 32.62
CA GLU A 198 17.44 -5.32 33.98
C GLU A 198 18.80 -5.95 34.26
N HIS A 199 19.00 -7.17 33.77
CA HIS A 199 20.23 -7.94 33.98
C HIS A 199 21.15 -7.98 32.75
N MET A 200 20.80 -7.27 31.66
CA MET A 200 21.52 -7.23 30.39
C MET A 200 21.88 -8.61 29.82
N GLN A 201 20.99 -9.60 29.99
CA GLN A 201 21.26 -11.00 29.66
C GLN A 201 20.16 -11.63 28.80
N TRP A 202 20.55 -12.61 28.00
CA TRP A 202 19.61 -13.43 27.24
C TRP A 202 19.01 -14.53 28.11
N SER A 203 17.78 -14.93 27.84
CA SER A 203 17.18 -16.11 28.45
C SER A 203 17.99 -17.36 28.11
N ASN A 204 18.22 -18.22 29.10
CA ASN A 204 18.90 -19.50 28.91
C ASN A 204 17.98 -20.53 28.24
N VAL A 205 16.68 -20.42 28.51
CA VAL A 205 15.66 -21.30 27.94
C VAL A 205 14.91 -20.53 26.84
N PRO A 206 14.87 -21.04 25.60
CA PRO A 206 14.05 -20.46 24.55
C PRO A 206 12.57 -20.85 24.72
N MET A 207 11.69 -19.99 24.23
CA MET A 207 10.29 -20.31 24.01
C MET A 207 10.10 -20.78 22.58
N GLU A 208 9.57 -21.99 22.39
CA GLU A 208 9.26 -22.50 21.06
C GLU A 208 7.91 -21.98 20.58
N ALA A 209 7.87 -21.43 19.37
CA ALA A 209 6.66 -20.98 18.73
C ALA A 209 6.60 -21.45 17.28
N GLU A 210 5.41 -21.85 16.85
CA GLU A 210 5.13 -22.32 15.50
C GLU A 210 4.66 -21.17 14.62
N PHE A 211 5.34 -20.99 13.49
CA PHE A 211 5.05 -19.94 12.52
C PHE A 211 4.72 -20.52 11.15
N LEU A 212 3.65 -20.02 10.56
CA LEU A 212 3.34 -20.16 9.14
C LEU A 212 4.08 -19.06 8.39
N VAL A 213 5.25 -19.39 7.85
CA VAL A 213 6.11 -18.44 7.13
C VAL A 213 5.75 -18.44 5.65
N ALA A 214 5.59 -17.27 5.06
CA ALA A 214 5.37 -17.14 3.62
C ALA A 214 6.54 -17.74 2.81
N GLU A 215 6.24 -18.38 1.69
CA GLU A 215 7.27 -19.02 0.84
C GLU A 215 8.20 -17.99 0.19
N SER A 216 7.65 -16.85 -0.25
CA SER A 216 8.40 -15.78 -0.90
C SER A 216 8.75 -14.68 0.10
N PRO A 217 10.00 -14.16 0.07
CA PRO A 217 10.36 -13.00 0.87
C PRO A 217 9.64 -11.77 0.30
N PHE A 218 9.12 -10.91 1.18
CA PHE A 218 8.53 -9.63 0.76
C PHE A 218 9.58 -8.51 0.66
N ALA A 219 10.74 -8.71 1.28
CA ALA A 219 11.87 -7.80 1.20
C ALA A 219 13.20 -8.56 1.36
N SER A 220 14.27 -7.98 0.81
CA SER A 220 15.65 -8.43 1.01
C SER A 220 16.52 -7.19 1.12
N GLY A 221 17.46 -7.19 2.06
CA GLY A 221 18.32 -6.03 2.30
C GLY A 221 19.47 -6.38 3.23
N GLY A 222 20.60 -5.68 3.04
CA GLY A 222 21.85 -6.01 3.73
C GLY A 222 22.20 -7.49 3.53
N PHE A 223 22.29 -8.22 4.64
CA PHE A 223 22.65 -9.64 4.70
C PHE A 223 21.48 -10.59 5.02
N ARG A 224 20.21 -10.13 4.98
CA ARG A 224 19.03 -10.95 5.32
C ARG A 224 17.85 -10.79 4.33
N ARG A 225 17.03 -11.83 4.25
CA ARG A 225 15.69 -11.82 3.62
C ARG A 225 14.62 -11.75 4.70
N ALA A 226 13.53 -11.03 4.43
CA ALA A 226 12.40 -10.89 5.33
C ALA A 226 11.16 -11.57 4.75
N PHE A 227 10.51 -12.39 5.57
CA PHE A 227 9.32 -13.14 5.23
C PHE A 227 8.18 -12.72 6.16
N LYS A 228 6.97 -12.60 5.62
CA LYS A 228 5.78 -12.43 6.46
C LYS A 228 5.47 -13.76 7.14
N ALA A 229 5.08 -13.71 8.40
CA ALA A 229 4.71 -14.88 9.16
C ALA A 229 3.51 -14.60 10.07
N THR A 230 2.72 -15.63 10.32
CA THR A 230 1.68 -15.64 11.34
C THR A 230 1.95 -16.80 12.29
N SER A 231 1.65 -16.67 13.57
CA SER A 231 1.84 -17.77 14.53
C SER A 231 0.54 -18.49 14.84
N ILE A 232 0.65 -19.77 15.16
CA ILE A 232 -0.43 -20.58 15.73
C ILE A 232 -0.23 -20.83 17.24
N THR A 233 0.90 -20.41 17.82
CA THR A 233 1.19 -20.56 19.25
C THR A 233 0.48 -19.47 20.05
N GLU A 234 -0.14 -19.85 21.17
CA GLU A 234 -0.81 -18.89 22.07
C GLU A 234 0.17 -17.81 22.57
N GLY A 235 -0.31 -16.57 22.67
CA GLY A 235 0.53 -15.39 22.91
C GLY A 235 1.19 -14.79 21.66
N PHE A 236 1.23 -15.52 20.53
CA PHE A 236 1.81 -15.03 19.27
C PHE A 236 0.79 -14.90 18.11
N LYS A 237 -0.44 -15.39 18.28
CA LYS A 237 -1.49 -15.45 17.23
C LYS A 237 -1.98 -14.08 16.75
N GLU A 238 -2.02 -13.08 17.63
CA GLU A 238 -2.74 -11.83 17.39
C GLU A 238 -1.97 -10.82 16.51
N VAL A 239 -0.67 -11.05 16.31
CA VAL A 239 0.20 -10.11 15.60
C VAL A 239 0.81 -10.73 14.35
N THR A 240 1.07 -9.87 13.36
CA THR A 240 1.84 -10.27 12.17
C THR A 240 3.33 -10.22 12.49
N TRP A 241 4.03 -11.31 12.20
CA TRP A 241 5.45 -11.44 12.46
C TRP A 241 6.28 -11.29 11.18
N VAL A 242 7.55 -10.91 11.37
CA VAL A 242 8.54 -10.89 10.30
C VAL A 242 9.68 -11.82 10.68
N VAL A 243 9.81 -12.93 9.95
CA VAL A 243 10.93 -13.86 10.11
C VAL A 243 12.04 -13.41 9.16
N LYS A 244 13.22 -13.11 9.71
CA LYS A 244 14.40 -12.73 8.94
C LYS A 244 15.38 -13.90 8.87
N LYS A 245 15.73 -14.33 7.66
CA LYS A 245 16.73 -15.39 7.42
C LYS A 245 17.97 -14.79 6.79
N TYR A 246 19.16 -15.25 7.20
CA TYR A 246 20.40 -14.82 6.57
C TYR A 246 20.46 -15.23 5.09
N LEU A 247 21.11 -14.42 4.28
CA LEU A 247 21.52 -14.80 2.94
C LEU A 247 22.63 -15.86 3.03
N LYS A 248 22.67 -16.79 2.07
CA LYS A 248 23.66 -17.87 2.07
C LYS A 248 25.11 -17.36 2.20
N SER A 249 25.43 -16.29 1.47
CA SER A 249 26.75 -15.63 1.56
C SER A 249 27.05 -15.08 2.96
N ALA A 250 26.06 -14.54 3.65
CA ALA A 250 26.23 -14.04 5.01
C ALA A 250 26.38 -15.17 6.03
N SER A 251 25.59 -16.24 5.89
CA SER A 251 25.72 -17.46 6.70
C SER A 251 27.12 -18.07 6.54
N GLU A 252 27.68 -18.07 5.33
CA GLU A 252 29.04 -18.56 5.06
C GLU A 252 30.11 -17.69 5.75
N ILE A 253 29.97 -16.36 5.71
CA ILE A 253 30.89 -15.44 6.40
C ILE A 253 30.83 -15.65 7.93
N ILE A 254 29.63 -15.75 8.50
CA ILE A 254 29.44 -15.99 9.96
C ILE A 254 30.13 -17.29 10.38
N LYS A 255 29.95 -18.36 9.60
CA LYS A 255 30.60 -19.65 9.85
C LYS A 255 32.12 -19.56 9.70
N ALA A 256 32.62 -18.80 8.73
CA ALA A 256 34.06 -18.59 8.54
C ALA A 256 34.71 -17.88 9.75
N THR A 257 33.97 -17.03 10.45
CA THR A 257 34.40 -16.38 11.71
C THR A 257 34.23 -17.28 12.94
N GLN A 258 33.86 -18.56 12.78
CA GLN A 258 33.58 -19.49 13.87
C GLN A 258 32.42 -19.05 14.79
N GLU A 259 31.53 -18.20 14.30
CA GLU A 259 30.33 -17.78 15.02
C GLU A 259 29.09 -18.54 14.54
N THR A 260 28.02 -18.50 15.35
CA THR A 260 26.70 -18.98 14.97
C THR A 260 25.80 -17.82 14.58
N GLU A 261 24.80 -18.07 13.73
CA GLU A 261 23.79 -17.06 13.36
C GLU A 261 23.05 -16.51 14.58
N GLU A 262 22.83 -17.36 15.59
CA GLU A 262 22.27 -16.97 16.88
C GLU A 262 23.19 -16.03 17.65
N SER A 263 24.47 -16.39 17.83
CA SER A 263 25.45 -15.58 18.54
C SER A 263 25.60 -14.20 17.90
N HIS A 264 25.73 -14.16 16.57
CA HIS A 264 25.81 -12.93 15.81
C HIS A 264 24.54 -12.06 15.99
N THR A 265 23.35 -12.66 16.02
CA THR A 265 22.10 -11.93 16.28
C THR A 265 22.05 -11.39 17.71
N LYS A 266 22.44 -12.19 18.71
CA LYS A 266 22.47 -11.81 20.12
C LYS A 266 23.41 -10.61 20.35
N LYS A 267 24.62 -10.67 19.80
CA LYS A 267 25.60 -9.57 19.84
C LYS A 267 25.07 -8.29 19.19
N SER A 268 24.40 -8.41 18.04
CA SER A 268 23.84 -7.27 17.33
C SER A 268 22.83 -6.47 18.18
N VAL A 269 22.00 -7.14 18.97
CA VAL A 269 21.05 -6.49 19.86
C VAL A 269 21.77 -5.88 21.07
N GLN A 270 22.72 -6.59 21.69
CA GLN A 270 23.50 -6.05 22.81
C GLN A 270 24.27 -4.77 22.43
N MET A 271 24.86 -4.73 21.22
CA MET A 271 25.54 -3.52 20.73
C MET A 271 24.60 -2.32 20.57
N LEU A 272 23.32 -2.55 20.25
CA LEU A 272 22.34 -1.46 20.12
C LEU A 272 21.87 -0.91 21.47
N LEU A 273 21.92 -1.74 22.52
CA LEU A 273 21.43 -1.37 23.85
C LEU A 273 22.51 -0.73 24.73
N GLY A 274 23.77 -0.76 24.30
CA GLY A 274 24.90 -0.26 25.06
C GLY A 274 25.28 -1.18 26.24
N PRO A 275 26.54 -1.15 26.70
CA PRO A 275 26.91 -1.76 27.98
C PRO A 275 26.31 -1.00 29.16
#